data_AF-A0A6J5JPJ5-F1
#
_entry.id   AF-A0A6J5JPJ5-F1
#
_cell.length_a   1.000
_cell.length_b   1.000
_cell.length_c   1.000
_cell.angle_alpha   90.00
_cell.angle_beta   90.00
_cell.angle_gamma   90.00
#
_symmetry.space_group_name_H-M   'P 1'
#
loop_
_entity.id
_entity.type
_entity.pdbx_description
1 polymer ?
#
loop_
_entity_poly.entity_id
_entity_poly.type
_entity_poly.pdbx_seq_one_letter_code
_entity_poly.pdbx_strand_id
1 'polypeptide(L)'
;MNNQPTFFGSGVTGTVHFANSDAALTTYQISSYQSNLGVTNGPLIQIPYIVTPITISVVNGPAVTSTTTPQTTPGQAHSIALNDNDLCGIFSGKLTNWNQVLNPEIGSAYALSAPIKIIYRADGSGTTELLTRHLATVCTTANTAGGVTFVDGLTFTSSFPSGVPSNFIAAYGDGGVRNSLSSLASAMSHRQLKVGTAGAA
;
A
#
# COMPACT_ATOMS: atom_id res chain seq x y z
N MET A 1 -9.01 23.37 0.43
CA MET A 1 -7.69 23.29 -0.23
C MET A 1 -7.11 24.70 -0.23
N ASN A 2 -5.85 24.91 0.16
CA ASN A 2 -5.38 26.22 0.66
C ASN A 2 -4.15 26.82 -0.07
N ASN A 3 -3.87 26.43 -1.33
CA ASN A 3 -2.70 26.91 -2.10
C ASN A 3 -1.38 26.89 -1.28
N GLN A 4 -0.91 25.69 -0.93
CA GLN A 4 0.18 25.50 0.04
C GLN A 4 1.43 24.92 -0.63
N PRO A 5 2.36 25.75 -1.16
CA PRO A 5 3.53 25.30 -1.92
C PRO A 5 4.51 24.46 -1.09
N THR A 6 4.52 24.63 0.23
CA THR A 6 5.41 23.88 1.13
C THR A 6 5.17 22.37 1.14
N PHE A 7 4.03 21.88 0.63
CA PHE A 7 3.80 20.44 0.44
C PHE A 7 4.59 19.84 -0.73
N PHE A 8 5.14 20.67 -1.62
CA PHE A 8 5.99 20.22 -2.73
C PHE A 8 7.49 20.30 -2.44
N GLY A 9 7.85 20.78 -1.25
CA GLY A 9 9.23 20.84 -0.80
C GLY A 9 9.49 21.95 0.19
N SER A 10 10.52 21.75 1.03
CA SER A 10 11.00 22.81 1.92
C SER A 10 11.49 24.00 1.11
N GLY A 11 11.08 25.21 1.49
CA GLY A 11 11.47 26.45 0.82
C GLY A 11 10.75 26.75 -0.49
N VAL A 12 9.81 25.89 -0.94
CA VAL A 12 9.00 26.17 -2.14
C VAL A 12 7.98 27.26 -1.83
N THR A 13 7.96 28.30 -2.68
CA THR A 13 7.08 29.48 -2.56
C THR A 13 6.25 29.69 -3.83
N GLY A 14 5.24 30.56 -3.75
CA GLY A 14 4.41 30.95 -4.90
C GLY A 14 3.14 30.12 -5.02
N THR A 15 2.48 30.24 -6.18
CA THR A 15 1.19 29.59 -6.44
C THR A 15 1.38 28.13 -6.86
N VAL A 16 0.61 27.24 -6.24
CA VAL A 16 0.42 25.86 -6.68
C VAL A 16 -0.61 25.86 -7.80
N HIS A 17 -0.17 25.51 -9.01
CA HIS A 17 -1.03 25.53 -10.20
C HIS A 17 -1.79 24.22 -10.41
N PHE A 18 -1.16 23.09 -10.07
CA PHE A 18 -1.77 21.76 -10.16
C PHE A 18 -1.12 20.80 -9.15
N ALA A 19 -1.79 19.69 -8.90
CA ALA A 19 -1.28 18.60 -8.08
C ALA A 19 -1.74 17.27 -8.68
N ASN A 20 -0.91 16.24 -8.54
CA ASN A 20 -1.26 14.88 -8.90
C ASN A 20 -1.58 14.11 -7.61
N SER A 21 -2.68 13.37 -7.61
CA SER A 21 -3.15 12.62 -6.44
C SER A 21 -3.75 11.30 -6.89
N ASP A 22 -3.35 10.20 -6.24
CA ASP A 22 -4.01 8.90 -6.38
C ASP A 22 -5.29 8.79 -5.53
N ALA A 23 -5.48 9.77 -4.64
CA ALA A 23 -6.63 9.92 -3.77
C ALA A 23 -7.66 10.86 -4.39
N ALA A 24 -8.92 10.42 -4.41
CA ALA A 24 -10.00 11.27 -4.87
C ALA A 24 -10.23 12.43 -3.89
N LEU A 25 -10.55 13.62 -4.42
CA LEU A 25 -11.00 14.72 -3.58
C LEU A 25 -12.27 14.32 -2.81
N THR A 26 -12.24 14.47 -1.50
CA THR A 26 -13.40 14.28 -0.63
C THR A 26 -14.44 15.39 -0.86
N THR A 27 -15.71 15.10 -0.55
CA THR A 27 -16.79 16.10 -0.60
C THR A 27 -16.45 17.35 0.23
N TYR A 28 -15.81 17.17 1.39
CA TYR A 28 -15.37 18.27 2.24
C TYR A 28 -14.29 19.13 1.58
N GLN A 29 -13.30 18.52 0.90
CA GLN A 29 -12.27 19.28 0.19
C GLN A 29 -12.86 20.07 -0.98
N ILE A 30 -13.81 19.48 -1.70
CA ILE A 30 -14.52 20.13 -2.82
C ILE A 30 -15.32 21.33 -2.30
N SER A 31 -16.16 21.15 -1.28
CA SER A 31 -16.96 22.24 -0.72
C SER A 31 -16.10 23.34 -0.10
N SER A 32 -15.05 22.96 0.64
CA SER A 32 -14.06 23.90 1.17
C SER A 32 -13.36 24.70 0.07
N TYR A 33 -12.98 24.07 -1.05
CA TYR A 33 -12.42 24.80 -2.18
C TYR A 33 -13.44 25.78 -2.77
N GLN A 34 -14.65 25.30 -3.07
CA GLN A 34 -15.71 26.12 -3.69
C GLN A 34 -16.07 27.35 -2.86
N SER A 35 -16.16 27.21 -1.53
CA SER A 35 -16.48 28.33 -0.64
C SER A 35 -15.32 29.32 -0.44
N ASN A 36 -14.08 28.93 -0.77
CA ASN A 36 -12.91 29.76 -0.55
C ASN A 36 -12.25 30.11 -1.90
N LEU A 37 -11.21 29.36 -2.29
CA LEU A 37 -10.41 29.66 -3.48
C LEU A 37 -11.24 29.64 -4.77
N GLY A 38 -12.30 28.84 -4.84
CA GLY A 38 -13.15 28.74 -6.03
C GLY A 38 -13.90 30.02 -6.38
N VAL A 39 -14.14 30.90 -5.39
CA VAL A 39 -14.81 32.20 -5.59
C VAL A 39 -13.94 33.13 -6.45
N THR A 40 -12.62 33.10 -6.24
CA THR A 40 -11.67 33.99 -6.93
C THR A 40 -10.95 33.30 -8.08
N ASN A 41 -10.62 32.02 -7.92
CA ASN A 41 -9.77 31.27 -8.86
C ASN A 41 -10.58 30.43 -9.85
N GLY A 42 -11.92 30.42 -9.73
CA GLY A 42 -12.80 29.58 -10.54
C GLY A 42 -12.84 28.11 -10.09
N PRO A 43 -13.63 27.27 -10.77
CA PRO A 43 -13.83 25.87 -10.40
C PRO A 43 -12.53 25.07 -10.53
N LEU A 44 -12.32 24.12 -9.61
CA LEU A 44 -11.24 23.13 -9.75
C LEU A 44 -11.58 22.13 -10.87
N ILE A 45 -10.55 21.51 -11.43
CA ILE A 45 -10.67 20.42 -12.40
C ILE A 45 -9.95 19.20 -11.81
N GLN A 46 -10.65 18.07 -11.74
CA GLN A 46 -10.07 16.77 -11.37
C GLN A 46 -10.36 15.79 -12.50
N ILE A 47 -9.31 15.27 -13.12
CA ILE A 47 -9.38 14.34 -14.24
C ILE A 47 -8.47 13.13 -13.97
N PRO A 48 -8.86 11.92 -14.41
CA PRO A 48 -7.94 10.79 -14.43
C PRO A 48 -6.73 11.12 -15.31
N TYR A 49 -5.53 10.81 -14.84
CA TYR A 49 -4.29 11.04 -15.59
C TYR A 49 -3.71 9.73 -16.14
N ILE A 50 -3.40 8.78 -15.25
CA ILE A 50 -2.82 7.48 -15.59
C ILE A 50 -3.48 6.40 -14.72
N VAL A 51 -3.65 5.19 -15.27
CA VAL A 51 -4.03 4.00 -14.51
C VAL A 51 -2.76 3.22 -14.19
N THR A 52 -2.47 3.01 -12.90
CA THR A 52 -1.29 2.27 -12.45
C THR A 52 -1.70 1.14 -11.49
N PRO A 53 -1.12 -0.06 -11.62
CA PRO A 53 -1.34 -1.10 -10.63
C PRO A 53 -0.67 -0.74 -9.31
N ILE A 54 -1.32 -1.14 -8.22
CA ILE A 54 -0.68 -1.22 -6.91
C ILE A 54 0.06 -2.55 -6.83
N THR A 55 1.37 -2.49 -6.67
CA THR A 55 2.24 -3.65 -6.55
C THR A 55 2.44 -4.03 -5.09
N ILE A 56 2.59 -5.33 -4.86
CA ILE A 56 3.01 -5.89 -3.59
C ILE A 56 4.44 -6.38 -3.74
N SER A 57 5.41 -5.55 -3.34
CA SER A 57 6.83 -5.86 -3.40
C SER A 57 7.23 -6.78 -2.26
N VAL A 58 7.87 -7.91 -2.55
CA VAL A 58 8.32 -8.88 -1.56
C VAL A 58 9.83 -9.00 -1.59
N VAL A 59 10.48 -8.98 -0.43
CA VAL A 59 11.92 -9.29 -0.31
C VAL A 59 12.13 -10.45 0.63
N ASN A 60 13.12 -11.27 0.27
CA ASN A 60 13.45 -12.51 0.96
C ASN A 60 12.26 -13.47 1.12
N GLY A 61 11.21 -13.42 0.30
CA GLY A 61 10.08 -14.35 0.40
C GLY A 61 10.43 -15.81 0.03
N PRO A 62 9.43 -16.72 0.02
CA PRO A 62 9.56 -18.05 -0.55
C PRO A 62 10.22 -18.04 -1.93
N ALA A 63 11.12 -18.99 -2.17
CA ALA A 63 11.61 -19.24 -3.51
C ALA A 63 10.45 -19.76 -4.38
N VAL A 64 10.33 -19.23 -5.58
CA VAL A 64 9.31 -19.62 -6.55
C VAL A 64 10.02 -20.35 -7.68
N THR A 65 9.76 -21.65 -7.78
CA THR A 65 10.38 -22.53 -8.80
C THR A 65 9.40 -22.91 -9.91
N SER A 66 8.18 -22.38 -9.87
CA SER A 66 7.10 -22.73 -10.80
C SER A 66 7.15 -21.94 -12.09
N THR A 67 6.52 -22.52 -13.10
CA THR A 67 6.22 -21.90 -14.40
C THR A 67 4.78 -21.39 -14.51
N THR A 68 3.95 -21.58 -13.48
CA THR A 68 2.51 -21.26 -13.50
C THR A 68 2.12 -20.06 -12.64
N THR A 69 2.99 -19.61 -11.74
CA THR A 69 2.76 -18.38 -10.97
C THR A 69 3.08 -17.13 -11.81
N PRO A 70 2.61 -15.93 -11.42
CA PRO A 70 2.79 -14.74 -12.25
C PRO A 70 4.27 -14.40 -12.47
N GLN A 71 4.58 -13.93 -13.67
CA GLN A 71 5.88 -13.37 -14.02
C GLN A 71 5.67 -11.90 -14.34
N THR A 72 6.29 -11.00 -13.57
CA THR A 72 6.16 -9.55 -13.77
C THR A 72 7.00 -9.05 -14.96
N THR A 73 7.97 -9.82 -15.42
CA THR A 73 8.83 -9.48 -16.57
C THR A 73 9.25 -10.74 -17.32
N PRO A 74 8.98 -10.87 -18.63
CA PRO A 74 9.36 -12.04 -19.41
C PRO A 74 10.85 -12.37 -19.28
N GLY A 75 11.15 -13.65 -19.03
CA GLY A 75 12.52 -14.14 -18.82
C GLY A 75 13.09 -13.97 -17.41
N GLN A 76 12.35 -13.37 -16.46
CA GLN A 76 12.73 -13.34 -15.04
C GLN A 76 12.18 -14.53 -14.25
N ALA A 77 12.62 -14.70 -13.00
CA ALA A 77 12.00 -15.67 -12.10
C ALA A 77 10.51 -15.34 -11.90
N HIS A 78 9.69 -16.38 -11.71
CA HIS A 78 8.29 -16.20 -11.33
C HIS A 78 8.19 -15.60 -9.92
N SER A 79 7.06 -14.96 -9.65
CA SER A 79 6.77 -14.28 -8.39
C SER A 79 5.82 -15.08 -7.52
N ILE A 80 5.83 -14.80 -6.22
CA ILE A 80 4.89 -15.37 -5.26
C ILE A 80 3.48 -14.98 -5.69
N ALA A 81 2.57 -15.95 -5.72
CA ALA A 81 1.15 -15.71 -5.95
C ALA A 81 0.42 -15.66 -4.60
N LEU A 82 -0.37 -14.60 -4.40
CA LEU A 82 -1.21 -14.39 -3.22
C LEU A 82 -2.65 -14.25 -3.70
N ASN A 83 -3.59 -14.97 -3.09
CA ASN A 83 -5.02 -14.74 -3.30
C ASN A 83 -5.56 -13.70 -2.29
N ASP A 84 -6.84 -13.35 -2.41
CA ASP A 84 -7.48 -12.38 -1.51
C ASP A 84 -7.39 -12.79 -0.03
N ASN A 85 -7.55 -14.08 0.30
CA ASN A 85 -7.42 -14.54 1.69
C ASN A 85 -5.99 -14.38 2.22
N ASP A 86 -4.99 -14.62 1.38
CA ASP A 86 -3.58 -14.39 1.74
C ASP A 86 -3.33 -12.89 1.97
N LEU A 87 -3.79 -12.03 1.06
CA LEU A 87 -3.65 -10.57 1.20
C LEU A 87 -4.36 -10.05 2.46
N CYS A 88 -5.62 -10.39 2.65
CA CYS A 88 -6.41 -10.01 3.83
C CYS A 88 -5.76 -10.52 5.11
N GLY A 89 -5.30 -11.77 5.10
CA GLY A 89 -4.68 -12.39 6.25
C GLY A 89 -3.35 -11.74 6.61
N ILE A 90 -2.49 -11.47 5.62
CA ILE A 90 -1.19 -10.85 5.82
C ILE A 90 -1.34 -9.38 6.27
N PHE A 91 -2.12 -8.58 5.54
CA PHE A 91 -2.25 -7.15 5.83
C PHE A 91 -3.04 -6.88 7.10
N SER A 92 -3.85 -7.81 7.61
CA SER A 92 -4.53 -7.66 8.91
C SER A 92 -3.69 -8.19 10.09
N GLY A 93 -2.60 -8.90 9.82
CA GLY A 93 -1.80 -9.57 10.84
C GLY A 93 -2.35 -10.92 11.30
N LYS A 94 -3.32 -11.51 10.59
CA LYS A 94 -3.80 -12.89 10.82
C LYS A 94 -2.75 -13.91 10.40
N LEU A 95 -2.13 -13.70 9.24
CA LEU A 95 -1.05 -14.51 8.70
C LEU A 95 0.26 -13.76 8.98
N THR A 96 1.07 -14.31 9.87
CA THR A 96 2.32 -13.68 10.35
C THR A 96 3.56 -14.48 9.98
N ASN A 97 3.39 -15.64 9.33
CA ASN A 97 4.48 -16.48 8.86
C ASN A 97 4.18 -17.02 7.46
N TRP A 98 5.21 -17.13 6.62
CA TRP A 98 5.09 -17.64 5.26
C TRP A 98 4.53 -19.07 5.19
N ASN A 99 4.76 -19.90 6.21
CA ASN A 99 4.20 -21.25 6.28
C ASN A 99 2.71 -21.31 6.67
N GLN A 100 2.04 -20.15 6.70
CA GLN A 100 0.58 -20.03 6.85
C GLN A 100 -0.09 -19.55 5.56
N VAL A 101 0.70 -19.08 4.59
CA VAL A 101 0.23 -18.52 3.32
C VAL A 101 0.07 -19.64 2.30
N LEU A 102 -1.03 -19.67 1.56
CA LEU A 102 -1.30 -20.71 0.57
C LEU A 102 -0.34 -20.58 -0.62
N ASN A 103 0.37 -21.67 -0.95
CA ASN A 103 1.01 -21.82 -2.25
C ASN A 103 -0.01 -22.43 -3.23
N PRO A 104 -0.51 -21.67 -4.22
CA PRO A 104 -1.51 -22.18 -5.16
C PRO A 104 -0.97 -23.27 -6.10
N GLU A 105 0.35 -23.40 -6.24
CA GLU A 105 0.98 -24.41 -7.11
C GLU A 105 0.77 -25.84 -6.59
N ILE A 106 0.84 -26.00 -5.26
CA ILE A 106 0.82 -27.30 -4.59
C ILE A 106 -0.42 -27.48 -3.68
N GLY A 107 -1.29 -26.47 -3.61
CA GLY A 107 -2.52 -26.52 -2.81
C GLY A 107 -2.29 -26.62 -1.30
N SER A 108 -1.10 -26.23 -0.82
CA SER A 108 -0.71 -26.25 0.60
C SER A 108 0.14 -25.03 0.92
N ALA A 109 0.44 -24.78 2.19
CA ALA A 109 1.19 -23.58 2.57
C ALA A 109 2.63 -23.60 2.02
N TYR A 110 3.23 -22.42 1.83
CA TYR A 110 4.65 -22.35 1.46
C TYR A 110 5.52 -23.06 2.51
N ALA A 111 6.52 -23.83 2.07
CA ALA A 111 7.40 -24.58 2.98
C ALA A 111 8.29 -23.67 3.86
N LEU A 112 8.44 -22.40 3.47
CA LEU A 112 9.28 -21.45 4.19
C LEU A 112 8.63 -21.07 5.53
N SER A 113 9.20 -21.56 6.63
CA SER A 113 8.84 -21.10 7.98
C SER A 113 9.66 -19.87 8.36
N ALA A 114 9.12 -18.69 8.08
CA ALA A 114 9.77 -17.43 8.42
C ALA A 114 8.74 -16.32 8.69
N PRO A 115 8.98 -15.45 9.69
CA PRO A 115 8.07 -14.35 9.99
C PRO A 115 7.90 -13.40 8.81
N ILE A 116 6.66 -12.97 8.60
CA ILE A 116 6.29 -11.88 7.71
C ILE A 116 6.32 -10.62 8.55
N LYS A 117 7.03 -9.59 8.07
CA LYS A 117 6.79 -8.24 8.53
C LYS A 117 6.17 -7.41 7.38
N ILE A 118 5.52 -6.30 7.73
CA ILE A 118 4.81 -5.44 6.78
C ILE A 118 5.33 -4.02 6.91
N ILE A 119 5.63 -3.39 5.79
CA ILE A 119 5.98 -1.98 5.77
C ILE A 119 4.79 -1.20 5.22
N TYR A 120 4.32 -0.21 5.98
CA TYR A 120 3.17 0.61 5.60
C TYR A 120 3.52 2.11 5.65
N ARG A 121 2.77 2.92 4.90
CA ARG A 121 2.85 4.39 4.95
C ARG A 121 2.22 4.89 6.24
N ALA A 122 3.03 5.56 7.07
CA ALA A 122 2.59 6.14 8.34
C ALA A 122 1.89 7.49 8.15
N ASP A 123 2.21 8.19 7.07
CA ASP A 123 1.57 9.41 6.60
C ASP A 123 0.41 9.12 5.65
N GLY A 124 -0.44 10.13 5.41
CA GLY A 124 -1.52 10.03 4.43
C GLY A 124 -0.98 9.77 3.03
N SER A 125 -1.49 8.72 2.37
CA SER A 125 -1.00 8.28 1.05
C SER A 125 -2.13 7.85 0.13
N GLY A 126 -2.13 8.36 -1.10
CA GLY A 126 -3.05 7.89 -2.14
C GLY A 126 -2.81 6.43 -2.54
N THR A 127 -1.55 5.96 -2.48
CA THR A 127 -1.24 4.53 -2.65
C THR A 127 -1.90 3.68 -1.55
N THR A 128 -1.94 4.18 -0.31
CA THR A 128 -2.65 3.52 0.79
C THR A 128 -4.15 3.50 0.57
N GLU A 129 -4.73 4.57 0.03
CA GLU A 129 -6.16 4.60 -0.33
C GLU A 129 -6.48 3.54 -1.39
N LEU A 130 -5.73 3.49 -2.48
CA LEU A 130 -5.93 2.46 -3.52
C LEU A 130 -5.83 1.04 -2.97
N LEU A 131 -4.85 0.77 -2.11
CA LEU A 131 -4.71 -0.54 -1.43
C LEU A 131 -5.91 -0.84 -0.53
N THR A 132 -6.21 0.07 0.39
CA THR A 132 -7.24 -0.16 1.42
C THR A 132 -8.64 -0.23 0.83
N ARG A 133 -8.91 0.47 -0.27
CA ARG A 133 -10.14 0.31 -1.06
C ARG A 133 -10.30 -1.12 -1.61
N HIS A 134 -9.24 -1.67 -2.19
CA HIS A 134 -9.26 -3.07 -2.62
C HIS A 134 -9.47 -4.01 -1.43
N LEU A 135 -8.69 -3.86 -0.36
CA LEU A 135 -8.82 -4.70 0.84
C LEU A 135 -10.21 -4.57 1.50
N ALA A 136 -10.79 -3.39 1.58
CA ALA A 136 -12.15 -3.17 2.10
C ALA A 136 -13.21 -3.87 1.25
N THR A 137 -12.94 -4.14 -0.03
CA THR A 137 -13.84 -4.85 -0.93
C THR A 137 -13.73 -6.37 -0.78
N VAL A 138 -12.51 -6.90 -0.69
CA VAL A 138 -12.26 -8.36 -0.74
C VAL A 138 -12.13 -9.02 0.64
N CYS A 139 -11.87 -8.23 1.68
CA CYS A 139 -11.67 -8.75 3.04
C CYS A 139 -12.95 -8.75 3.86
N THR A 140 -13.13 -9.83 4.62
CA THR A 140 -14.24 -10.04 5.55
C THR A 140 -13.70 -10.43 6.93
N THR A 141 -14.57 -10.51 7.93
CA THR A 141 -14.18 -11.01 9.26
C THR A 141 -13.69 -12.46 9.23
N ALA A 142 -14.04 -13.24 8.19
CA ALA A 142 -13.58 -14.62 8.04
C ALA A 142 -12.09 -14.74 7.69
N ASN A 143 -11.52 -13.78 6.95
CA ASN A 143 -10.15 -13.83 6.45
C ASN A 143 -9.23 -12.74 7.04
N THR A 144 -9.72 -11.95 8.00
CA THR A 144 -8.93 -10.95 8.73
C THR A 144 -8.67 -11.36 10.19
N ALA A 145 -7.71 -10.70 10.83
CA ALA A 145 -7.48 -10.81 12.26
C ALA A 145 -8.67 -10.24 13.05
N GLY A 146 -8.92 -10.77 14.24
CA GLY A 146 -10.00 -10.28 15.11
C GLY A 146 -9.84 -8.79 15.42
N GLY A 147 -10.91 -8.02 15.26
CA GLY A 147 -10.91 -6.57 15.53
C GLY A 147 -10.30 -5.70 14.43
N VAL A 148 -9.86 -6.27 13.30
CA VAL A 148 -9.39 -5.52 12.13
C VAL A 148 -10.50 -5.49 11.08
N THR A 149 -10.76 -4.31 10.53
CA THR A 149 -11.67 -4.13 9.39
C THR A 149 -11.05 -3.10 8.48
N PHE A 150 -10.79 -3.48 7.23
CA PHE A 150 -10.21 -2.54 6.27
C PHE A 150 -11.22 -1.48 5.88
N VAL A 151 -10.80 -0.23 5.95
CA VAL A 151 -11.58 0.94 5.55
C VAL A 151 -10.85 1.67 4.44
N ASP A 152 -11.58 2.08 3.40
CA ASP A 152 -11.04 2.91 2.33
C ASP A 152 -10.57 4.25 2.90
N GLY A 153 -9.28 4.56 2.75
CA GLY A 153 -8.76 5.86 3.12
C GLY A 153 -7.24 5.98 3.05
N LEU A 154 -6.79 7.23 3.21
CA LEU A 154 -5.39 7.63 3.13
C LEU A 154 -4.49 7.06 4.25
N THR A 155 -5.08 6.66 5.37
CA THR A 155 -4.36 6.30 6.60
C THR A 155 -4.54 4.82 6.90
N PHE A 156 -3.48 4.04 6.74
CA PHE A 156 -3.53 2.58 6.88
C PHE A 156 -3.97 2.15 8.28
N THR A 157 -3.51 2.86 9.32
CA THR A 157 -3.81 2.55 10.72
C THR A 157 -5.27 2.76 11.11
N SER A 158 -6.07 3.45 10.30
CA SER A 158 -7.53 3.58 10.52
C SER A 158 -8.26 2.23 10.52
N SER A 159 -7.65 1.20 9.94
CA SER A 159 -8.19 -0.17 9.94
C SER A 159 -7.87 -0.95 11.22
N PHE A 160 -7.09 -0.36 12.15
CA PHE A 160 -6.51 -1.01 13.34
C PHE A 160 -6.88 -0.26 14.63
N PRO A 161 -8.12 -0.40 15.13
CA PRO A 161 -8.59 0.36 16.28
C PRO A 161 -7.85 0.04 17.59
N SER A 162 -7.19 -1.12 17.68
CA SER A 162 -6.37 -1.54 18.83
C SER A 162 -4.86 -1.35 18.61
N GLY A 163 -4.47 -0.63 17.56
CA GLY A 163 -3.08 -0.50 17.15
C GLY A 163 -2.63 -1.58 16.16
N VAL A 164 -1.57 -1.28 15.41
CA VAL A 164 -1.00 -2.21 14.43
C VAL A 164 -0.17 -3.31 15.11
N PRO A 165 -0.10 -4.53 14.53
CA PRO A 165 0.77 -5.59 15.01
C PRO A 165 2.25 -5.18 15.11
N SER A 166 3.01 -5.79 16.04
CA SER A 166 4.42 -5.46 16.27
C SER A 166 5.35 -5.81 15.10
N ASN A 167 4.91 -6.67 14.18
CA ASN A 167 5.60 -6.97 12.93
C ASN A 167 5.32 -5.94 11.83
N PHE A 168 4.60 -4.86 12.12
CA PHE A 168 4.34 -3.79 11.16
C PHE A 168 5.31 -2.63 11.40
N ILE A 169 5.88 -2.12 10.32
CA ILE A 169 6.93 -1.10 10.30
C ILE A 169 6.37 0.13 9.61
N ALA A 170 6.22 1.19 10.40
CA ALA A 170 5.86 2.52 9.92
C ALA A 170 7.01 3.12 9.10
N ALA A 171 6.70 3.65 7.92
CA ALA A 171 7.63 4.44 7.12
C ALA A 171 6.94 5.65 6.48
N TYR A 172 7.69 6.73 6.27
CA TYR A 172 7.17 8.01 5.78
C TYR A 172 7.55 8.25 4.32
N GLY A 173 6.57 8.56 3.49
CA GLY A 173 6.76 8.78 2.05
C GLY A 173 7.30 7.56 1.31
N ASP A 174 7.27 7.58 -0.02
CA ASP A 174 7.67 6.41 -0.80
C ASP A 174 9.17 6.11 -0.71
N GLY A 175 9.99 7.15 -0.51
CA GLY A 175 11.42 7.02 -0.20
C GLY A 175 11.67 6.25 1.10
N GLY A 176 10.97 6.58 2.18
CA GLY A 176 11.11 5.88 3.46
C GLY A 176 10.68 4.43 3.38
N VAL A 177 9.57 4.13 2.68
CA VAL A 177 9.11 2.75 2.50
C VAL A 177 10.09 1.95 1.62
N ARG A 178 10.68 2.56 0.57
CA ARG A 178 11.72 1.91 -0.25
C ARG A 178 12.99 1.62 0.54
N ASN A 179 13.47 2.60 1.33
CA ASN A 179 14.66 2.43 2.16
C ASN A 179 14.46 1.37 3.25
N SER A 180 13.26 1.31 3.82
CA SER A 180 12.90 0.26 4.77
C SER A 180 12.97 -1.11 4.09
N LEU A 181 12.37 -1.26 2.89
CA LEU A 181 12.39 -2.52 2.16
C LEU A 181 13.81 -2.97 1.79
N SER A 182 14.67 -2.06 1.29
CA SER A 182 16.05 -2.39 0.95
C SER A 182 16.87 -2.79 2.18
N SER A 183 16.71 -2.10 3.31
CA SER A 183 17.40 -2.46 4.56
C SER A 183 17.07 -3.89 5.01
N LEU A 184 15.81 -4.30 4.82
CA LEU A 184 15.34 -5.62 5.20
C LEU A 184 15.79 -6.70 4.22
N ALA A 185 15.87 -6.37 2.92
CA ALA A 185 16.46 -7.25 1.91
C ALA A 185 17.90 -7.61 2.28
N SER A 186 18.71 -6.61 2.65
CA SER A 186 20.11 -6.80 3.05
C SER A 186 20.30 -7.53 4.38
N ALA A 187 19.31 -7.51 5.27
CA ALA A 187 19.43 -8.07 6.62
C ALA A 187 19.43 -9.61 6.67
N MET A 188 19.06 -10.33 5.59
CA MET A 188 18.97 -11.80 5.44
C MET A 188 18.10 -12.57 6.47
N SER A 189 17.86 -12.03 7.67
CA SER A 189 17.08 -12.60 8.78
C SER A 189 15.61 -12.15 8.81
N HIS A 190 15.21 -11.24 7.91
CA HIS A 190 13.87 -10.66 7.88
C HIS A 190 13.28 -10.67 6.46
N ARG A 191 12.05 -11.19 6.33
CA ARG A 191 11.37 -11.44 5.05
C ARG A 191 10.04 -10.69 5.04
N GLN A 192 9.76 -9.94 3.98
CA GLN A 192 8.90 -8.75 4.08
C GLN A 192 8.05 -8.53 2.85
N LEU A 193 6.83 -8.03 3.08
CA LEU A 193 5.92 -7.50 2.07
C LEU A 193 5.84 -5.98 2.20
N LYS A 194 5.84 -5.28 1.08
CA LYS A 194 5.53 -3.85 0.96
C LYS A 194 4.43 -3.68 -0.08
N VAL A 195 3.58 -2.68 0.10
CA VAL A 195 2.78 -2.12 -1.00
C VAL A 195 3.50 -0.93 -1.62
N GLY A 196 3.65 -0.91 -2.94
CA GLY A 196 4.22 0.20 -3.69
C GLY A 196 3.54 0.37 -5.04
N THR A 197 3.56 1.55 -5.63
CA THR A 197 3.14 1.75 -7.02
C THR A 197 4.19 1.19 -7.99
N ALA A 198 3.75 0.65 -9.13
CA ALA A 198 4.66 0.37 -10.23
C ALA A 198 5.16 1.72 -10.80
N GLY A 199 6.43 2.05 -10.54
CA GLY A 199 7.12 3.17 -11.18
C GLY A 199 6.66 4.55 -10.74
N ALA A 200 7.24 5.06 -9.64
CA ALA A 200 7.58 6.48 -9.58
C ALA A 200 9.04 6.60 -10.05
N ALA A 201 9.21 6.93 -11.33
CA ALA A 201 10.43 7.54 -11.83
C ALA A 201 10.51 8.99 -11.33
#